data_AF-A0A1B7LP03-F1
#
_entry.id   AF-A0A1B7LP03-F1
#
_cell.length_a   1.000
_cell.length_b   1.000
_cell.length_c   1.000
_cell.angle_alpha   90.00
_cell.angle_beta   90.00
_cell.angle_gamma   90.00
#
_symmetry.space_group_name_H-M   'P 1'
#
loop_
_entity.id
_entity.type
_entity.pdbx_description
1 polymer ?
#
loop_
_entity_poly.entity_id
_entity_poly.type
_entity_poly.pdbx_seq_one_letter_code
_entity_poly.pdbx_strand_id
1 'polypeptide(L)'
;MFLVVGLGNIGKKYEKTRHNIGFMILDKFSKEFNIEFNKENNTCNYGIGNVMGKKVILVKPKTYMNLSGDAVVEIINYFKINLDDLLVIYDDISLDFLKIRIRQKGSHGGHNGIKDIINKINTEKFKRIKIGIGENKNINLSDYVLSNFTLQELELFNDEYGSILKCIEMIIDGKIIEAMNIFN
;
A
#
# COMPACT_ATOMS: atom_id res chain seq x y z
N MET A 1 -7.02 0.59 -16.69
CA MET A 1 -6.10 -0.37 -16.02
C MET A 1 -5.88 0.19 -14.63
N PHE A 2 -6.04 -0.62 -13.59
CA PHE A 2 -6.01 -0.15 -12.22
C PHE A 2 -4.64 -0.37 -11.59
N LEU A 3 -4.07 0.64 -10.94
CA LEU A 3 -2.74 0.59 -10.33
C LEU A 3 -2.87 0.48 -8.81
N VAL A 4 -2.36 -0.61 -8.26
CA VAL A 4 -2.27 -0.83 -6.81
C VAL A 4 -0.80 -0.81 -6.40
N VAL A 5 -0.44 0.16 -5.57
CA VAL A 5 0.92 0.36 -5.04
C VAL A 5 0.90 0.02 -3.56
N GLY A 6 1.77 -0.91 -3.14
CA GLY A 6 2.06 -1.14 -1.73
C GLY A 6 3.37 -0.45 -1.38
N LEU A 7 3.41 0.29 -0.29
CA LEU A 7 4.65 0.91 0.20
C LEU A 7 5.41 -0.01 1.16
N GLY A 8 6.74 0.12 1.13
CA GLY A 8 7.67 -0.67 1.93
C GLY A 8 9.12 -0.37 1.53
N ASN A 9 10.07 -0.80 2.35
CA ASN A 9 11.50 -0.76 2.07
C ASN A 9 11.99 -2.10 1.52
N ILE A 10 12.93 -2.06 0.58
CA ILE A 10 13.56 -3.26 0.02
C ILE A 10 14.65 -3.85 0.90
N GLY A 11 14.75 -5.18 0.90
CA GLY A 11 15.81 -5.94 1.56
C GLY A 11 15.31 -6.78 2.73
N LYS A 12 15.97 -7.92 2.96
CA LYS A 12 15.54 -8.97 3.91
C LYS A 12 15.25 -8.44 5.32
N LYS A 13 16.02 -7.45 5.79
CA LYS A 13 15.84 -6.86 7.12
C LYS A 13 14.51 -6.10 7.30
N TYR A 14 13.83 -5.72 6.21
CA TYR A 14 12.59 -4.95 6.28
C TYR A 14 11.33 -5.80 6.05
N GLU A 15 11.46 -7.05 5.58
CA GLU A 15 10.32 -7.88 5.12
C GLU A 15 9.18 -8.00 6.13
N LYS A 16 9.49 -7.96 7.43
CA LYS A 16 8.51 -8.11 8.52
C LYS A 16 8.37 -6.86 9.37
N THR A 17 8.92 -5.74 8.92
CA THR A 17 8.80 -4.46 9.64
C THR A 17 7.43 -3.84 9.45
N ARG A 18 7.00 -3.04 10.43
CA ARG A 18 5.71 -2.33 10.39
C ARG A 18 5.55 -1.49 9.12
N HIS A 19 6.62 -0.84 8.68
CA HIS A 19 6.64 -0.01 7.47
C HIS A 19 6.51 -0.78 6.15
N ASN A 20 6.60 -2.12 6.19
CA ASN A 20 6.46 -2.99 5.02
C ASN A 20 5.07 -3.63 4.91
N ILE A 21 4.09 -3.21 5.73
CA ILE A 21 2.74 -3.80 5.68
C ILE A 21 2.09 -3.68 4.29
N GLY A 22 2.36 -2.60 3.54
CA GLY A 22 1.90 -2.46 2.17
C GLY A 22 2.46 -3.54 1.23
N PHE A 23 3.75 -3.88 1.35
CA PHE A 23 4.36 -5.00 0.61
C PHE A 23 3.78 -6.34 1.06
N MET A 24 3.63 -6.57 2.37
CA MET A 24 3.10 -7.82 2.92
C MET A 24 1.67 -8.09 2.41
N ILE A 25 0.84 -7.05 2.33
CA ILE A 25 -0.51 -7.13 1.76
C ILE A 25 -0.46 -7.49 0.28
N LEU A 26 0.41 -6.81 -0.48
CA LEU A 26 0.57 -7.09 -1.91
C LEU A 26 1.11 -8.49 -2.19
N ASP A 27 2.00 -9.03 -1.37
CA ASP A 27 2.56 -10.37 -1.54
C ASP A 27 1.52 -11.47 -1.36
N LYS A 28 0.54 -11.25 -0.48
CA LYS A 28 -0.63 -12.14 -0.38
C LYS A 28 -1.61 -11.90 -1.53
N PHE A 29 -1.86 -10.64 -1.89
CA PHE A 29 -2.83 -10.28 -2.91
C PHE A 29 -2.40 -10.82 -4.29
N SER A 30 -1.10 -10.77 -4.58
CA SER A 30 -0.52 -11.38 -5.77
C SER A 30 -0.75 -12.88 -5.84
N LYS A 31 -0.70 -13.59 -4.71
CA LYS A 31 -0.92 -15.05 -4.68
C LYS A 31 -2.38 -15.39 -4.93
N GLU A 32 -3.30 -14.66 -4.30
CA GLU A 32 -4.75 -14.87 -4.45
C GLU A 32 -5.18 -14.75 -5.92
N PHE A 33 -4.65 -13.77 -6.64
CA PHE A 33 -5.00 -13.50 -8.04
C PHE A 33 -3.99 -14.05 -9.07
N ASN A 34 -3.01 -14.86 -8.64
CA ASN A 34 -1.94 -15.39 -9.51
C ASN A 34 -1.23 -14.30 -10.35
N ILE A 35 -0.92 -13.16 -9.72
CA ILE A 35 -0.24 -12.02 -10.34
C ILE A 35 1.22 -12.00 -9.88
N GLU A 36 2.10 -12.66 -10.63
CA GLU A 36 3.52 -12.70 -10.28
C GLU A 36 4.22 -11.35 -10.45
N PHE A 37 5.09 -10.99 -9.48
CA PHE A 37 6.03 -9.87 -9.60
C PHE A 37 7.22 -10.25 -10.48
N ASN A 38 6.97 -10.57 -11.75
CA ASN A 38 7.96 -11.07 -12.72
C ASN A 38 8.49 -9.99 -13.67
N LYS A 39 8.06 -8.74 -13.50
CA LYS A 39 8.57 -7.58 -14.26
C LYS A 39 9.26 -6.60 -13.34
N GLU A 40 10.21 -5.89 -13.92
CA GLU A 40 10.93 -4.83 -13.23
C GLU A 40 11.29 -3.69 -14.18
N ASN A 41 11.51 -2.53 -13.58
CA ASN A 41 12.21 -1.40 -14.18
C ASN A 41 13.23 -0.87 -13.15
N ASN A 42 13.76 0.32 -13.39
CA ASN A 42 14.79 0.91 -12.53
C ASN A 42 14.29 1.18 -11.10
N THR A 43 12.99 1.44 -10.93
CA THR A 43 12.43 1.94 -9.67
C THR A 43 11.46 0.99 -8.99
N CYS A 44 11.02 -0.10 -9.64
CA CYS A 44 9.94 -0.96 -9.17
C CYS A 44 10.09 -2.44 -9.55
N ASN A 45 9.52 -3.32 -8.73
CA ASN A 45 9.02 -4.63 -9.15
C ASN A 45 7.52 -4.53 -9.39
N TYR A 46 7.01 -5.17 -10.43
CA TYR A 46 5.59 -5.16 -10.72
C TYR A 46 5.08 -6.44 -11.39
N GLY A 47 3.79 -6.67 -11.26
CA GLY A 47 3.06 -7.77 -11.89
C GLY A 47 1.79 -7.23 -12.54
N ILE A 48 1.34 -7.86 -13.63
CA ILE A 48 0.11 -7.47 -14.33
C ILE A 48 -0.78 -8.69 -14.43
N GLY A 49 -2.05 -8.54 -14.03
CA GLY A 49 -3.03 -9.61 -14.12
C GLY A 49 -4.45 -9.07 -14.17
N ASN A 50 -5.41 -9.95 -13.87
CA ASN A 50 -6.83 -9.61 -13.83
C ASN A 50 -7.38 -9.86 -12.43
N VAL A 51 -8.10 -8.88 -11.91
CA VAL A 51 -8.84 -8.95 -10.64
C VAL A 51 -10.29 -8.64 -10.96
N MET A 52 -11.19 -9.60 -10.74
CA MET A 52 -12.62 -9.44 -11.01
C MET A 52 -12.93 -8.88 -12.41
N GLY A 53 -12.24 -9.39 -13.44
CA GLY A 53 -12.40 -8.95 -14.83
C GLY A 53 -11.76 -7.59 -15.17
N LYS A 54 -11.11 -6.92 -14.23
CA LYS A 54 -10.38 -5.67 -14.46
C LYS A 54 -8.89 -5.94 -14.56
N LYS A 55 -8.24 -5.33 -15.56
CA LYS A 55 -6.77 -5.38 -15.70
C LYS A 55 -6.13 -4.55 -14.59
N VAL A 56 -5.31 -5.19 -13.76
CA VAL A 56 -4.63 -4.60 -12.59
C VAL A 56 -3.12 -4.73 -12.74
N ILE A 57 -2.41 -3.69 -12.33
CA ILE A 57 -0.96 -3.71 -12.12
C ILE A 57 -0.67 -3.55 -10.62
N LEU A 58 0.09 -4.50 -10.07
CA LEU A 58 0.57 -4.46 -8.70
C LEU A 58 2.01 -3.97 -8.71
N VAL A 59 2.34 -3.00 -7.84
CA VAL A 59 3.66 -2.38 -7.80
C VAL A 59 4.22 -2.36 -6.39
N LYS A 60 5.47 -2.80 -6.27
CA LYS A 60 6.32 -2.61 -5.10
C LYS A 60 7.53 -1.76 -5.51
N PRO A 61 7.62 -0.49 -5.07
CA PRO A 61 8.80 0.34 -5.29
C PRO A 61 10.09 -0.34 -4.80
N LYS A 62 11.17 -0.18 -5.56
CA LYS A 62 12.54 -0.57 -5.18
C LYS A 62 13.35 0.58 -4.60
N THR A 63 12.75 1.76 -4.49
CA THR A 63 13.37 2.95 -3.93
C THR A 63 13.28 2.94 -2.40
N TYR A 64 14.04 3.82 -1.74
CA TYR A 64 13.80 4.11 -0.33
C TYR A 64 12.42 4.75 -0.16
N MET A 65 11.80 4.57 1.02
CA MET A 65 10.45 5.09 1.28
C MET A 65 10.27 6.56 0.87
N ASN A 66 11.23 7.43 1.18
CA ASN A 66 11.18 8.86 0.87
C ASN A 66 11.37 9.20 -0.63
N LEU A 67 11.54 8.20 -1.49
CA LEU A 67 11.65 8.29 -2.94
C LEU A 67 10.57 7.42 -3.64
N SER A 68 9.49 7.11 -2.93
CA SER A 68 8.39 6.29 -3.47
C SER A 68 7.64 6.97 -4.62
N GLY A 69 7.65 8.30 -4.67
CA GLY A 69 6.98 9.08 -5.71
C GLY A 69 7.64 8.94 -7.07
N ASP A 70 8.97 8.77 -7.13
CA ASP A 70 9.69 8.51 -8.39
C ASP A 70 9.19 7.21 -9.04
N ALA A 71 9.09 6.15 -8.24
CA ALA A 71 8.54 4.86 -8.65
C ALA A 71 7.09 4.95 -9.15
N VAL A 72 6.23 5.64 -8.39
CA VAL A 72 4.81 5.78 -8.74
C VAL A 72 4.62 6.59 -10.03
N VAL A 73 5.32 7.72 -10.18
CA VAL A 73 5.23 8.56 -11.40
C VAL A 73 5.76 7.82 -12.63
N GLU A 74 6.84 7.06 -12.50
CA GLU A 74 7.37 6.28 -13.63
C GLU A 74 6.33 5.30 -14.16
N ILE A 75 5.67 4.54 -13.27
CA ILE A 75 4.63 3.57 -13.65
C ILE A 75 3.40 4.29 -14.24
N ILE A 76 2.95 5.38 -13.63
CA ILE A 76 1.80 6.16 -14.12
C ILE A 76 2.06 6.64 -15.56
N ASN A 77 3.23 7.20 -15.82
CA ASN A 77 3.59 7.74 -17.13
C ASN A 77 3.76 6.62 -18.18
N TYR A 78 4.45 5.54 -17.80
CA TYR A 78 4.72 4.44 -18.72
C TYR A 78 3.42 3.73 -19.17
N PHE A 79 2.51 3.47 -18.23
CA PHE A 79 1.26 2.77 -18.50
C PHE A 79 0.06 3.70 -18.78
N LYS A 80 0.26 5.02 -18.72
CA LYS A 80 -0.77 6.05 -18.91
C LYS A 80 -1.97 5.85 -17.97
N ILE A 81 -1.69 5.64 -16.69
CA ILE A 81 -2.70 5.39 -15.65
C ILE A 81 -3.36 6.72 -15.25
N ASN A 82 -4.69 6.74 -15.17
CA ASN A 82 -5.40 7.89 -14.59
C ASN A 82 -5.24 7.90 -13.06
N LEU A 83 -5.12 9.07 -12.45
CA LEU A 83 -4.99 9.18 -10.98
C LEU A 83 -6.20 8.63 -10.22
N ASP A 84 -7.39 8.66 -10.84
CA ASP A 84 -8.58 8.01 -10.28
C ASP A 84 -8.43 6.48 -10.22
N ASP A 85 -7.56 5.88 -11.03
CA ASP A 85 -7.27 4.45 -11.04
C ASP A 85 -6.04 4.09 -10.18
N LEU A 86 -5.47 5.05 -9.43
CA LEU A 86 -4.36 4.83 -8.50
C LEU A 86 -4.89 4.56 -7.08
N LEU A 87 -4.44 3.44 -6.51
CA LEU A 87 -4.59 3.08 -5.10
C LEU A 87 -3.23 2.88 -4.45
N VAL A 88 -2.98 3.57 -3.33
CA VAL A 88 -1.75 3.40 -2.52
C VAL A 88 -2.08 2.80 -1.16
N ILE A 89 -1.38 1.74 -0.76
CA ILE A 89 -1.54 1.01 0.50
C ILE A 89 -0.28 1.18 1.35
N TYR A 90 -0.44 1.65 2.59
CA TYR A 90 0.68 1.98 3.47
C TYR A 90 0.30 1.94 4.95
N ASP A 91 1.30 1.93 5.83
CA ASP A 91 1.13 1.94 7.28
C ASP A 91 0.69 3.31 7.81
N ASP A 92 -0.04 3.29 8.93
CA ASP A 92 -0.35 4.48 9.69
C ASP A 92 -0.25 4.23 11.20
N ILE A 93 0.61 5.00 11.85
CA ILE A 93 0.86 4.88 13.29
C ILE A 93 -0.29 5.41 14.16
N SER A 94 -1.12 6.32 13.63
CA SER A 94 -2.22 6.92 14.40
C SER A 94 -3.46 6.02 14.49
N LEU A 95 -3.43 4.86 13.82
CA LEU A 95 -4.51 3.89 13.80
C LEU A 95 -4.11 2.66 14.62
N ASP A 96 -5.06 2.13 15.38
CA ASP A 96 -4.91 0.86 16.09
C ASP A 96 -4.51 -0.26 15.12
N PHE A 97 -3.78 -1.26 15.62
CA PHE A 97 -3.26 -2.35 14.81
C PHE A 97 -4.36 -2.99 13.93
N LEU A 98 -4.09 -3.10 12.63
CA LEU A 98 -4.99 -3.60 11.57
C LEU A 98 -6.26 -2.79 11.32
N LYS A 99 -6.48 -1.66 12.00
CA LYS A 99 -7.59 -0.76 11.65
C LYS A 99 -7.37 -0.22 10.24
N ILE A 100 -8.33 -0.49 9.35
CA ILE A 100 -8.35 -0.01 7.97
C ILE A 100 -8.95 1.39 7.94
N ARG A 101 -8.36 2.29 7.16
CA ARG A 101 -8.96 3.58 6.85
C ARG A 101 -8.77 3.95 5.39
N ILE A 102 -9.86 4.23 4.71
CA ILE A 102 -9.90 4.59 3.30
C ILE A 102 -10.01 6.11 3.15
N ARG A 103 -9.23 6.65 2.22
CA ARG A 103 -9.26 8.07 1.85
C ARG A 103 -9.18 8.23 0.33
N GLN A 104 -9.94 9.17 -0.21
CA GLN A 104 -9.88 9.57 -1.63
C GLN A 104 -8.97 10.79 -1.85
N LYS A 105 -8.63 11.49 -0.76
CA LYS A 105 -7.73 12.64 -0.72
C LYS A 105 -7.23 12.88 0.70
N GLY A 106 -6.18 13.68 0.82
CA GLY A 106 -5.71 14.23 2.10
C GLY A 106 -4.20 14.39 2.14
N SER A 107 -3.72 15.04 3.19
CA SER A 107 -2.29 15.26 3.39
C SER A 107 -1.52 13.96 3.65
N HIS A 108 -0.20 14.03 3.67
CA HIS A 108 0.65 12.86 3.90
C HIS A 108 0.63 12.33 5.33
N GLY A 109 0.11 13.09 6.30
CA GLY A 109 -0.01 12.64 7.69
C GLY A 109 1.32 12.20 8.33
N GLY A 110 2.43 12.86 7.96
CA GLY A 110 3.77 12.50 8.42
C GLY A 110 4.45 11.34 7.66
N HIS A 111 3.75 10.62 6.79
CA HIS A 111 4.32 9.48 6.06
C HIS A 111 5.20 9.93 4.87
N ASN A 112 6.50 9.64 4.93
CA ASN A 112 7.50 10.14 3.97
C ASN A 112 7.23 9.67 2.53
N GLY A 113 6.80 8.42 2.33
CA GLY A 113 6.47 7.94 0.98
C GLY A 113 5.26 8.61 0.37
N ILE A 114 4.27 8.98 1.20
CA ILE A 114 3.07 9.67 0.71
C ILE A 114 3.39 11.14 0.45
N LYS A 115 4.23 11.75 1.28
CA LYS A 115 4.76 13.10 1.06
C LYS A 115 5.45 13.18 -0.31
N ASP A 116 6.34 12.23 -0.59
CA ASP A 116 7.05 12.19 -1.87
C ASP A 116 6.10 11.93 -3.06
N ILE A 117 5.17 10.98 -2.94
CA ILE A 117 4.15 10.73 -3.98
C ILE A 117 3.36 12.01 -4.29
N ILE A 118 2.80 12.68 -3.28
CA ILE A 118 2.04 13.93 -3.44
C ILE A 118 2.88 14.99 -4.17
N ASN A 119 4.14 15.16 -3.78
CA ASN A 119 5.04 16.13 -4.40
C ASN A 119 5.29 15.82 -5.88
N LYS A 120 5.46 14.54 -6.23
CA LYS A 120 5.81 14.10 -7.59
C LYS A 120 4.61 14.10 -8.54
N ILE A 121 3.41 13.75 -8.05
CA ILE A 121 2.17 13.81 -8.85
C ILE A 121 1.47 15.17 -8.80
N ASN A 122 1.93 16.08 -7.93
CA ASN A 122 1.40 17.43 -7.71
C ASN A 122 -0.10 17.48 -7.33
N THR A 123 -0.57 16.51 -6.54
CA THR A 123 -1.94 16.49 -6.01
C THR A 123 -2.09 15.57 -4.82
N GLU A 124 -3.06 15.86 -3.95
CA GLU A 124 -3.45 14.97 -2.85
C GLU A 124 -4.60 14.02 -3.23
N LYS A 125 -5.17 14.16 -4.43
CA LYS A 125 -6.39 13.46 -4.88
C LYS A 125 -6.06 12.11 -5.53
N PHE A 126 -5.89 11.09 -4.69
CA PHE A 126 -5.76 9.69 -5.12
C PHE A 126 -6.22 8.76 -3.99
N LYS A 127 -6.61 7.53 -4.35
CA LYS A 127 -7.18 6.57 -3.40
C LYS A 127 -6.08 5.99 -2.51
N ARG A 128 -6.40 5.83 -1.23
CA ARG A 128 -5.49 5.34 -0.20
C ARG A 128 -6.19 4.35 0.71
N ILE A 129 -5.50 3.26 1.02
CA ILE A 129 -5.78 2.42 2.17
C ILE A 129 -4.66 2.63 3.18
N LYS A 130 -5.03 3.13 4.35
CA LYS A 130 -4.16 3.23 5.51
C LYS A 130 -4.39 2.01 6.37
N ILE A 131 -3.31 1.34 6.78
CA ILE A 131 -3.37 0.17 7.65
C ILE A 131 -2.73 0.53 8.99
N GLY A 132 -3.49 0.42 10.06
CA GLY A 132 -2.98 0.73 11.38
C GLY A 132 -1.88 -0.22 11.82
N ILE A 133 -0.80 0.35 12.33
CA ILE A 133 0.32 -0.38 12.92
C ILE A 133 0.42 -0.17 14.44
N GLY A 134 -0.53 0.57 15.03
CA GLY A 134 -0.49 0.99 16.42
C GLY A 134 0.56 2.06 16.69
N GLU A 135 0.66 2.51 17.94
CA GLU A 135 1.68 3.45 18.41
C GLU A 135 2.38 2.87 19.65
N ASN A 136 3.68 3.13 19.79
CA ASN A 136 4.38 2.96 21.06
C ASN A 136 5.12 4.25 21.43
N LYS A 137 4.55 5.02 22.36
CA LYS A 137 5.07 6.33 22.79
C LYS A 137 6.43 6.27 23.47
N ASN A 138 6.89 5.09 23.88
CA ASN A 138 8.19 4.89 24.51
C ASN A 138 9.32 4.68 23.48
N ILE A 139 9.00 4.58 22.19
CA ILE A 139 9.95 4.31 21.11
C ILE A 139 9.89 5.48 20.12
N ASN A 140 11.04 5.88 19.59
CA ASN A 140 11.06 6.86 18.50
C ASN A 140 10.27 6.34 17.30
N LEU A 141 9.51 7.23 16.66
CA LEU A 141 8.68 6.90 15.50
C LEU A 141 9.45 6.11 14.42
N SER A 142 10.66 6.55 14.07
CA SER A 142 11.51 5.89 13.07
C SER A 142 11.88 4.46 13.46
N ASP A 143 12.19 4.24 14.73
CA ASP A 143 12.59 2.92 15.23
C ASP A 143 11.38 2.00 15.33
N TYR A 144 10.22 2.55 15.69
CA TYR A 144 8.97 1.81 15.76
C TYR A 144 8.54 1.31 14.37
N VAL A 145 8.48 2.18 13.36
CA VAL A 145 8.06 1.74 12.00
C VAL A 145 9.04 0.74 11.38
N LEU A 146 10.33 0.82 11.72
CA LEU A 146 11.36 -0.11 11.26
C LEU A 146 11.50 -1.36 12.14
N SER A 147 10.69 -1.51 13.19
CA SER A 147 10.68 -2.70 14.03
C SER A 147 9.78 -3.80 13.45
N ASN A 148 10.12 -5.05 13.73
CA ASN A 148 9.37 -6.21 13.25
C ASN A 148 8.04 -6.39 13.99
N PHE A 149 7.02 -6.87 13.26
CA PHE A 149 5.84 -7.45 13.89
C PHE A 149 6.23 -8.65 14.77
N THR A 150 5.56 -8.75 15.91
CA THR A 150 5.57 -9.94 16.77
C THR A 150 4.88 -11.11 16.07
N LEU A 151 5.09 -12.33 16.57
CA LEU A 151 4.41 -13.51 16.02
C LEU A 151 2.89 -13.40 16.16
N GLN A 152 2.41 -12.90 17.29
CA GLN A 152 0.98 -12.67 17.53
C GLN A 152 0.39 -11.65 16.55
N GLU A 153 1.10 -10.54 16.28
CA GLU A 153 0.67 -9.55 15.28
C GLU A 153 0.62 -10.17 13.87
N LEU A 154 1.57 -11.04 13.51
CA LEU A 154 1.57 -11.73 12.22
C LEU A 154 0.42 -12.73 12.09
N GLU A 155 0.07 -13.45 13.16
CA GLU A 155 -1.09 -14.34 13.22
C GLU A 155 -2.39 -13.54 13.01
N LEU A 156 -2.58 -12.47 13.77
CA LEU A 156 -3.72 -11.57 13.61
C LEU A 156 -3.80 -10.96 12.21
N PHE A 157 -2.66 -10.57 11.63
CA PHE A 157 -2.61 -10.11 10.24
C PHE A 157 -3.06 -11.18 9.25
N ASN A 158 -2.78 -12.46 9.53
CA ASN A 158 -3.24 -13.56 8.71
C ASN A 158 -4.75 -13.75 8.81
N ASP A 159 -5.29 -13.70 10.02
CA ASP A 159 -6.71 -13.88 10.30
C ASP A 159 -7.55 -12.74 9.68
N GLU A 160 -7.08 -11.49 9.78
CA GLU A 160 -7.78 -10.31 9.26
C GLU A 160 -7.53 -10.04 7.78
N TYR A 161 -6.65 -10.81 7.11
CA TYR A 161 -6.27 -10.55 5.72
C TYR A 161 -7.48 -10.55 4.77
N GLY A 162 -8.49 -11.39 5.02
CA GLY A 162 -9.72 -11.42 4.21
C GLY A 162 -10.48 -10.08 4.21
N SER A 163 -10.44 -9.35 5.32
CA SER A 163 -11.04 -8.01 5.46
C SER A 163 -10.32 -6.98 4.57
N ILE A 164 -8.98 -7.04 4.56
CA ILE A 164 -8.12 -6.19 3.72
C ILE A 164 -8.32 -6.52 2.23
N LEU A 165 -8.36 -7.80 1.88
CA LEU A 165 -8.61 -8.27 0.52
C LEU A 165 -9.93 -7.71 -0.02
N LYS A 166 -11.02 -7.88 0.74
CA LYS A 166 -12.34 -7.35 0.39
C LYS A 166 -12.33 -5.83 0.21
N CYS A 167 -11.59 -5.10 1.05
CA CYS A 167 -11.43 -3.66 0.91
C CYS A 167 -10.79 -3.28 -0.44
N ILE A 168 -9.69 -3.94 -0.81
CA ILE A 168 -9.00 -3.69 -2.09
C ILE A 168 -9.91 -4.02 -3.28
N GLU A 169 -10.59 -5.17 -3.23
CA GLU A 169 -11.56 -5.59 -4.25
C GLU A 169 -12.66 -4.54 -4.44
N MET A 170 -13.33 -4.12 -3.37
CA MET A 170 -14.39 -3.11 -3.46
C MET A 170 -13.92 -1.81 -4.11
N ILE A 171 -12.68 -1.37 -3.82
CA ILE A 171 -12.12 -0.17 -4.44
C ILE A 171 -11.83 -0.40 -5.93
N ILE A 172 -11.25 -1.55 -6.30
CA ILE A 172 -11.03 -1.94 -7.71
C ILE A 172 -12.37 -2.02 -8.44
N ASP A 173 -13.44 -2.50 -7.79
CA ASP A 173 -14.77 -2.60 -8.36
C ASP A 173 -15.47 -1.23 -8.53
N GLY A 174 -14.93 -0.17 -7.94
CA GLY A 174 -15.50 1.19 -8.00
C GLY A 174 -16.44 1.52 -6.86
N LYS A 175 -16.59 0.62 -5.88
CA LYS A 175 -17.46 0.73 -4.70
C LYS A 175 -16.75 1.41 -3.51
N ILE A 176 -15.97 2.46 -3.77
CA ILE A 176 -15.16 3.09 -2.73
C ILE A 176 -16.01 3.73 -1.62
N ILE A 177 -17.19 4.27 -1.94
CA ILE A 177 -18.11 4.86 -0.94
C ILE A 177 -18.64 3.77 0.00
N GLU A 178 -19.06 2.63 -0.54
CA GLU A 178 -19.50 1.49 0.25
C GLU A 178 -18.35 0.93 1.10
N ALA A 179 -17.15 0.80 0.53
CA ALA A 179 -15.97 0.37 1.26
C ALA A 179 -15.69 1.33 2.43
N MET A 180 -15.76 2.65 2.20
CA MET A 180 -15.60 3.64 3.27
C MET A 180 -16.63 3.48 4.39
N ASN A 181 -17.88 3.14 4.08
CA ASN A 181 -18.91 2.93 5.10
C ASN A 181 -18.67 1.66 5.94
N ILE A 182 -18.07 0.62 5.35
CA ILE A 182 -17.78 -0.64 6.04
C ILE A 182 -16.53 -0.53 6.91
N PHE A 183 -15.46 0.11 6.42
CA PHE A 183 -14.14 0.00 7.02
C PHE A 183 -13.70 1.19 7.89
N ASN A 184 -14.21 2.41 7.67
CA ASN A 184 -13.66 3.64 8.27
C ASN A 184 -13.80 3.80 9.80
#